data_AF-A0A7J2NRB3-F1
#
_entry.id   AF-A0A7J2NRB3-F1
#
_cell.length_a   1.000
_cell.length_b   1.000
_cell.length_c   1.000
_cell.angle_alpha   90.00
_cell.angle_beta   90.00
_cell.angle_gamma   90.00
#
_symmetry.space_group_name_H-M   'P 1'
#
loop_
_entity.id
_entity.type
_entity.pdbx_description
1 polymer ?
#
loop_
_entity_poly.entity_id
_entity_poly.type
_entity_poly.pdbx_seq_one_letter_code
_entity_poly.pdbx_strand_id
1 'polypeptide(L)'
;MVQIFEALLNSGVLIPAIWLSLGFAIAWFLLSAKRVVPLSREEAETLWKFHKQKTDCRAESWREIVQGERIVGFECACGHKHIQKKHLITINA
;
A
#
# COMPACT_ATOMS: atom_id res chain seq x y z
N MET A 1 26.59 31.13 -3.79
CA MET A 1 25.43 30.46 -3.14
C MET A 1 24.56 31.44 -2.36
N VAL A 2 25.13 32.23 -1.43
CA VAL A 2 24.38 33.18 -0.58
C VAL A 2 23.58 34.21 -1.38
N GLN A 3 24.14 34.80 -2.45
CA GLN A 3 23.45 35.83 -3.24
C GLN A 3 22.22 35.31 -4.04
N ILE A 4 22.21 34.03 -4.43
CA ILE A 4 21.07 33.43 -5.12
C ILE A 4 19.91 33.21 -4.14
N PHE A 5 20.23 32.86 -2.90
CA PHE A 5 19.25 32.63 -1.84
C PHE A 5 18.55 33.94 -1.43
N GLU A 6 19.31 35.03 -1.30
CA GLU A 6 18.79 36.38 -1.04
C GLU A 6 17.87 36.88 -2.18
N ALA A 7 18.25 36.65 -3.44
CA ALA A 7 17.42 37.01 -4.59
C ALA A 7 16.12 36.18 -4.68
N LEU A 8 16.16 34.90 -4.26
CA LEU A 8 14.96 34.06 -4.16
C LEU A 8 14.03 34.50 -3.01
N LEU A 9 14.59 34.94 -1.88
CA LEU A 9 13.85 35.51 -0.76
C LEU A 9 13.11 36.78 -1.16
N ASN A 10 13.77 37.67 -1.91
CA ASN A 10 13.20 38.95 -2.31
C ASN A 10 12.20 38.86 -3.48
N SER A 11 12.21 37.75 -4.24
CA SER A 11 11.31 37.55 -5.39
C SER A 11 9.95 36.94 -5.01
N GLY A 12 9.75 36.53 -3.76
CA GLY A 12 8.48 35.95 -3.27
C GLY A 12 8.15 34.55 -3.81
N VAL A 13 9.02 33.97 -4.67
CA VAL A 13 8.82 32.66 -5.33
C VAL A 13 9.05 31.49 -4.36
N LEU A 14 9.78 31.70 -3.27
CA LEU A 14 10.03 30.67 -2.26
C LEU A 14 8.76 30.18 -1.58
N ILE A 15 7.82 31.07 -1.28
CA ILE A 15 6.57 30.71 -0.59
C ILE A 15 5.75 29.68 -1.41
N PRO A 16 5.40 29.93 -2.68
CA PRO A 16 4.67 28.94 -3.48
C PRO A 16 5.50 27.69 -3.75
N ALA A 17 6.83 27.79 -3.91
CA ALA A 17 7.70 26.63 -4.08
C ALA A 17 7.69 25.70 -2.85
N ILE A 18 7.75 26.28 -1.64
CA ILE A 18 7.65 25.53 -0.38
C ILE A 18 6.27 24.88 -0.28
N TRP A 19 5.20 25.61 -0.56
CA TRP A 19 3.84 25.07 -0.53
C TRP A 19 3.63 23.91 -1.51
N LEU A 20 4.16 24.02 -2.73
CA LEU A 20 4.11 22.95 -3.73
C LEU A 20 4.90 21.73 -3.29
N SER A 21 6.10 21.94 -2.74
CA SER A 21 6.92 20.84 -2.22
C SER A 21 6.24 20.11 -1.06
N LEU A 22 5.57 20.86 -0.17
CA LEU A 22 4.80 20.30 0.93
C LEU A 22 3.58 19.51 0.43
N GLY A 23 2.83 20.07 -0.53
CA GLY A 23 1.70 19.39 -1.15
C GLY A 23 2.12 18.08 -1.83
N PHE A 24 3.25 18.08 -2.54
CA PHE A 24 3.79 16.88 -3.17
C PHE A 24 4.25 15.84 -2.14
N ALA A 25 4.91 16.27 -1.07
CA ALA A 25 5.34 15.38 0.01
C ALA A 25 4.13 14.72 0.71
N ILE A 26 3.07 15.49 0.98
CA ILE A 26 1.83 14.97 1.57
C ILE A 26 1.16 13.99 0.62
N ALA A 27 1.03 14.33 -0.67
CA ALA A 27 0.45 13.43 -1.67
C ALA A 27 1.24 12.12 -1.75
N TRP A 28 2.57 12.20 -1.85
CA TRP A 28 3.45 11.02 -1.88
C TRP A 28 3.27 10.15 -0.63
N PHE A 29 3.21 10.77 0.55
CA PHE A 29 3.00 10.06 1.81
C PHE A 29 1.65 9.33 1.82
N LEU A 30 0.57 10.01 1.44
CA LEU A 30 -0.77 9.42 1.42
C LEU A 30 -0.89 8.29 0.38
N LEU A 31 -0.28 8.43 -0.79
CA LEU A 31 -0.28 7.39 -1.83
C LEU A 31 0.63 6.20 -1.47
N SER A 32 1.78 6.45 -0.84
CA SER A 32 2.74 5.41 -0.45
C SER A 32 2.26 4.60 0.75
N ALA A 33 1.41 5.19 1.58
CA ALA A 33 0.90 4.52 2.76
C ALA A 33 -0.11 3.43 2.36
N LYS A 34 0.36 2.19 2.41
CA LYS A 34 -0.43 0.98 2.17
C LYS A 34 -0.82 0.40 3.52
N ARG A 35 -2.12 0.32 3.81
CA ARG A 35 -2.64 -0.37 5.00
C ARG A 35 -2.87 -1.83 4.68
N VAL A 36 -2.49 -2.67 5.63
CA VAL A 36 -2.92 -4.06 5.65
C VAL A 36 -4.41 -4.05 6.01
N VAL A 37 -5.24 -4.56 5.11
CA VAL A 37 -6.69 -4.62 5.32
C VAL A 37 -6.99 -5.98 5.92
N PRO A 38 -7.80 -6.05 6.99
CA PRO A 38 -8.23 -7.33 7.52
C PRO A 38 -9.08 -8.05 6.48
N LEU A 39 -8.73 -9.30 6.21
CA LEU A 39 -9.56 -10.22 5.45
C LEU A 39 -10.43 -11.00 6.40
N SER A 40 -11.66 -11.27 5.98
CA SER A 40 -12.42 -12.38 6.55
C SER A 40 -11.82 -13.72 6.11
N ARG A 41 -12.11 -14.77 6.88
CA ARG A 41 -11.68 -16.13 6.56
C ARG A 41 -12.24 -16.62 5.21
N GLU A 42 -13.47 -16.24 4.90
CA GLU A 42 -14.16 -16.61 3.64
C GLU A 42 -13.51 -15.94 2.41
N GLU A 43 -13.11 -14.68 2.54
CA GLU A 43 -12.37 -13.97 1.49
C GLU A 43 -10.99 -14.59 1.27
N ALA A 44 -10.29 -14.96 2.34
CA ALA A 44 -8.99 -15.64 2.24
C ALA A 44 -9.11 -17.01 1.54
N GLU A 45 -10.15 -17.78 1.85
CA GLU A 45 -10.43 -19.06 1.18
C GLU A 45 -10.75 -18.86 -0.31
N THR A 46 -11.53 -17.83 -0.64
CA THR A 46 -11.88 -17.49 -2.03
C THR A 46 -10.62 -17.14 -2.84
N LEU A 47 -9.71 -16.34 -2.26
CA LEU A 47 -8.45 -15.99 -2.90
C LEU A 47 -7.53 -17.20 -3.06
N TRP A 48 -7.52 -18.13 -2.09
CA TRP A 48 -6.79 -19.39 -2.22
C TRP A 48 -7.34 -20.26 -3.35
N LYS A 49 -8.66 -20.40 -3.46
CA LYS A 49 -9.33 -21.10 -4.58
C LYS A 49 -8.98 -20.47 -5.93
N PHE A 50 -8.96 -19.13 -5.99
CA PHE A 50 -8.56 -18.42 -7.21
C PHE A 50 -7.09 -18.67 -7.58
N HIS A 51 -6.18 -18.65 -6.61
CA HIS A 51 -4.78 -19.04 -6.84
C HIS A 51 -4.68 -20.47 -7.36
N LYS A 52 -5.45 -21.40 -6.77
CA LYS A 52 -5.51 -22.81 -7.19
C LYS A 52 -5.90 -22.94 -8.65
N GLN A 53 -6.95 -22.23 -9.06
CA GLN A 53 -7.44 -22.23 -10.45
C GLN A 53 -6.48 -21.53 -11.42
N LYS A 54 -5.90 -20.40 -11.03
CA LYS A 54 -5.04 -19.59 -11.92
C LYS A 54 -3.66 -20.22 -12.16
N THR A 55 -3.12 -20.91 -11.17
CA THR A 55 -1.75 -21.45 -11.20
C THR A 55 -1.73 -22.98 -11.29
N ASP A 56 -2.89 -23.62 -11.49
CA ASP A 56 -3.09 -25.08 -11.45
C ASP A 56 -2.41 -25.74 -10.23
N CYS A 57 -2.54 -25.08 -9.07
CA CYS A 57 -1.86 -25.52 -7.86
C CYS A 57 -2.55 -26.78 -7.31
N ARG A 58 -1.78 -27.82 -6.98
CA ARG A 58 -2.32 -29.07 -6.38
C ARG A 58 -2.35 -29.07 -4.86
N ALA A 59 -2.02 -27.95 -4.21
CA ALA A 59 -2.09 -27.85 -2.76
C ALA A 59 -3.52 -28.06 -2.25
N GLU A 60 -3.67 -28.91 -1.23
CA GLU A 60 -4.96 -29.23 -0.59
C GLU A 60 -5.18 -28.42 0.69
N SER A 61 -4.11 -27.87 1.26
CA SER A 61 -4.16 -27.10 2.50
C SER A 61 -3.64 -25.68 2.30
N TRP A 62 -4.19 -24.78 3.10
CA TRP A 62 -3.75 -23.41 3.26
C TRP A 62 -3.81 -23.04 4.74
N ARG A 63 -3.02 -22.03 5.12
CA ARG A 63 -3.00 -21.47 6.47
C ARG A 63 -3.35 -20.00 6.39
N GLU A 64 -4.14 -19.53 7.35
CA GLU A 64 -4.40 -18.11 7.51
C GLU A 64 -3.18 -17.40 8.09
N ILE A 65 -2.90 -16.21 7.58
CA ILE A 65 -1.84 -15.36 8.10
C ILE A 65 -2.51 -14.34 9.01
N VAL A 66 -2.30 -14.48 10.31
CA VAL A 66 -2.85 -13.59 11.33
C VAL A 66 -1.77 -12.59 11.75
N GLN A 67 -2.11 -11.31 11.79
CA GLN A 67 -1.26 -10.25 12.31
C GLN A 67 -2.01 -9.53 13.44
N GLY A 68 -1.61 -9.77 14.68
CA GLY A 68 -2.37 -9.36 15.86
C GLY A 68 -3.64 -10.20 16.01
N GLU A 69 -4.81 -9.55 16.01
CA GLU A 69 -6.12 -10.21 16.10
C GLU A 69 -6.85 -10.32 14.75
N ARG A 70 -6.19 -9.95 13.65
CA ARG A 70 -6.83 -9.86 12.33
C ARG A 70 -6.14 -10.76 11.32
N ILE A 71 -6.91 -11.46 10.51
CA ILE A 71 -6.40 -12.21 9.35
C ILE A 71 -6.01 -11.19 8.28
N VAL A 72 -4.79 -11.28 7.76
CA VAL A 72 -4.23 -10.33 6.78
C VAL A 72 -3.94 -10.97 5.43
N GLY A 73 -4.11 -12.29 5.34
CA GLY A 73 -3.80 -13.05 4.13
C GLY A 73 -3.83 -14.55 4.33
N PHE A 74 -3.31 -15.28 3.35
CA PHE A 74 -3.17 -16.73 3.39
C PHE A 74 -1.80 -17.19 2.88
N GLU A 75 -1.37 -18.33 3.40
CA GLU A 75 -0.20 -19.07 2.96
C GLU A 75 -0.65 -20.43 2.42
N CYS A 76 -0.38 -20.68 1.15
CA CYS A 76 -0.67 -21.95 0.50
C CYS A 76 0.44 -22.96 0.82
N ALA A 77 0.11 -24.24 0.93
CA ALA A 77 1.11 -25.30 1.16
C ALA A 77 2.16 -25.42 0.04
N CYS A 78 1.92 -24.85 -1.14
CA CYS A 78 2.91 -24.75 -2.21
C CYS A 78 4.03 -23.72 -1.94
N GLY A 79 3.94 -22.96 -0.84
CA GLY A 79 4.86 -21.87 -0.49
C GLY A 79 4.41 -20.48 -0.97
N HIS A 80 3.26 -20.37 -1.64
CA HIS A 80 2.73 -19.07 -2.05
C HIS A 80 2.11 -18.32 -0.87
N LYS A 81 2.64 -17.12 -0.60
CA LYS A 81 2.15 -16.20 0.44
C LYS A 81 1.45 -15.00 -0.20
N HIS A 82 0.17 -14.83 0.13
CA HIS A 82 -0.62 -13.68 -0.29
C HIS A 82 -1.00 -12.84 0.93
N ILE A 83 -0.54 -11.59 0.98
CA ILE A 83 -0.95 -10.60 2.00
C ILE A 83 -1.66 -9.47 1.26
N GLN A 84 -2.90 -9.21 1.63
CA GLN A 84 -3.65 -8.12 1.01
C GLN A 84 -3.22 -6.78 1.63
N LYS A 85 -2.68 -5.90 0.79
CA LYS A 85 -2.35 -4.53 1.15
C LYS A 85 -3.20 -3.60 0.30
N LYS A 86 -4.02 -2.76 0.92
CA LYS A 86 -4.83 -1.75 0.23
C LYS A 86 -4.22 -0.36 0.45
N HIS A 87 -4.35 0.52 -0.53
CA HIS A 87 -3.98 1.92 -0.35
C HIS A 87 -4.85 2.57 0.72
N LEU A 88 -4.30 3.53 1.46
CA LEU A 88 -5.01 4.23 2.55
C LEU A 88 -6.20 5.06 2.05
N ILE A 89 -6.06 5.59 0.86
CA ILE A 89 -7.06 6.40 0.15
C ILE A 89 -7.66 5.53 -0.95
N THR A 90 -8.98 5.33 -0.90
CA THR A 90 -9.75 4.82 -2.03
C THR A 90 -9.98 6.02 -2.96
N ILE A 91 -9.23 6.09 -4.04
CA ILE A 91 -9.50 7.07 -5.11
C ILE A 91 -10.67 6.48 -5.90
N ASN A 92 -11.90 6.90 -5.59
CA ASN A 92 -13.06 6.59 -6.42
C ASN A 92 -12.92 7.46 -7.68
N ALA A 93 -12.48 6.84 -8.77
CA ALA A 93 -12.40 7.45 -10.10
C ALA A 93 -13.75 7.35 -10.82
#